data_AF-A0A916I3Q5-F1
#
_entry.id   AF-A0A916I3Q5-F1
#
_cell.length_a   1.000
_cell.length_b   1.000
_cell.length_c   1.000
_cell.angle_alpha   90.00
_cell.angle_beta   90.00
_cell.angle_gamma   90.00
#
_symmetry.space_group_name_H-M   'P 1'
#
loop_
_entity.id
_entity.type
_entity.pdbx_description
1 polymer ?
#
loop_
_entity_poly.entity_id
_entity_poly.type
_entity_poly.pdbx_seq_one_letter_code
_entity_poly.pdbx_strand_id
1 'polypeptide(L)'
;MPFWLYLILFLGVPIGVLGYRMRGYLWAGFYLRLQGIGALFLGYVAMLDNAASAARLWTFDRALTLGIMILYLPLERYLFFGLQTVLVILLCLWLWKRLYPADFGSS
;
A
#
# COMPACT_ATOMS: atom_id res chain seq x y z
N MET A 1 5.77 -19.33 0.06
CA MET A 1 6.46 -18.18 -0.57
C MET A 1 6.81 -17.19 0.53
N PRO A 2 8.03 -16.61 0.54
CA PRO A 2 8.40 -15.62 1.54
C PRO A 2 7.60 -14.33 1.34
N PHE A 3 7.26 -13.67 2.45
CA PHE A 3 6.32 -12.54 2.43
C PHE A 3 6.85 -11.34 1.61
N TRP A 4 8.16 -11.12 1.56
CA TRP A 4 8.78 -10.09 0.72
C TRP A 4 8.62 -10.32 -0.77
N LEU A 5 8.70 -11.57 -1.21
CA LEU A 5 8.49 -11.90 -2.62
C LEU A 5 7.04 -11.61 -3.01
N TYR A 6 6.10 -11.87 -2.11
CA TYR A 6 4.71 -11.49 -2.30
C TYR A 6 4.55 -9.96 -2.42
N LEU A 7 5.18 -9.18 -1.54
CA LEU A 7 5.16 -7.71 -1.63
C LEU A 7 5.69 -7.21 -2.98
N ILE A 8 6.81 -7.76 -3.46
CA ILE A 8 7.40 -7.33 -4.72
C ILE A 8 6.51 -7.69 -5.90
N LEU A 9 6.07 -8.95 -5.99
CA LEU A 9 5.33 -9.45 -7.15
C LEU A 9 3.93 -8.85 -7.26
N PHE A 10 3.21 -8.78 -6.15
CA PHE A 10 1.79 -8.40 -6.16
C PHE A 10 1.55 -6.92 -5.87
N LEU A 11 2.48 -6.22 -5.22
CA LEU A 11 2.36 -4.79 -4.96
C LEU A 11 3.41 -4.00 -5.73
N GLY A 12 4.69 -4.35 -5.60
CA GLY A 12 5.79 -3.64 -6.25
C GLY A 12 5.64 -3.53 -7.77
N VAL A 13 5.41 -4.65 -8.45
CA VAL A 13 5.27 -4.68 -9.92
C VAL A 13 4.05 -3.86 -10.38
N PRO A 14 2.81 -4.07 -9.86
CA PRO A 14 1.66 -3.27 -10.26
C PRO A 14 1.81 -1.78 -9.95
N ILE A 15 2.37 -1.42 -8.79
CA ILE A 15 2.67 -0.03 -8.43
C ILE A 15 3.65 0.58 -9.43
N GLY A 16 4.72 -0.14 -9.79
CA GLY A 16 5.70 0.32 -10.78
C GLY A 16 5.08 0.55 -12.15
N VAL A 17 4.24 -0.38 -12.62
CA VAL A 17 3.56 -0.29 -13.92
C VAL A 17 2.56 0.86 -13.95
N LEU A 18 1.71 1.00 -12.92
CA LEU A 18 0.71 2.06 -12.86
C LEU A 18 1.36 3.43 -12.62
N GLY A 19 2.37 3.48 -11.75
CA GLY A 19 3.17 4.68 -11.50
C GLY A 19 3.86 5.17 -12.77
N TYR A 20 4.46 4.28 -13.56
CA TYR A 20 5.04 4.63 -14.85
C TYR A 20 4.00 5.17 -15.83
N ARG A 21 2.83 4.53 -15.95
CA ARG A 21 1.75 4.98 -16.84
C ARG A 21 1.15 6.33 -16.44
N MET A 22 1.06 6.58 -15.14
CA MET A 22 0.44 7.79 -14.59
C MET A 22 1.48 8.90 -14.27
N ARG A 23 2.77 8.69 -14.54
CA ARG A 23 3.87 9.59 -14.15
C ARG A 23 3.68 11.05 -14.55
N GLY A 24 3.01 11.32 -15.68
CA GLY A 24 2.74 12.68 -16.15
C GLY A 24 1.74 13.47 -15.29
N TYR A 25 0.94 12.78 -14.47
CA TYR A 25 -0.12 13.36 -13.65
C TYR A 25 0.21 13.33 -12.15
N LEU A 26 1.28 12.63 -11.77
CA LEU A 26 1.65 12.36 -10.40
C LEU A 26 2.69 13.37 -9.93
N TRP A 27 2.24 14.55 -9.49
CA TRP A 27 3.12 15.57 -8.93
C TRP A 27 3.50 15.29 -7.47
N ALA A 28 4.65 15.78 -7.01
CA ALA A 28 5.13 15.50 -5.64
C ALA A 28 4.13 15.93 -4.55
N GLY A 29 3.43 17.05 -4.75
CA GLY A 29 2.36 17.52 -3.85
C GLY A 29 1.12 16.61 -3.81
N PHE A 30 0.87 15.86 -4.88
CA PHE A 30 -0.21 14.87 -4.93
C PHE A 30 0.09 13.68 -4.03
N TYR A 31 1.32 13.14 -4.11
CA TYR A 31 1.79 12.09 -3.21
C TYR A 31 1.77 12.51 -1.74
N LEU A 32 2.20 13.73 -1.42
CA LEU A 32 2.20 14.24 -0.04
C LEU A 32 0.78 14.36 0.55
N ARG A 33 -0.19 14.85 -0.23
CA ARG A 33 -1.59 14.97 0.23
C ARG A 33 -2.26 13.62 0.41
N LEU A 34 -1.95 12.67 -0.47
CA LEU A 34 -2.47 11.30 -0.38
C LEU A 34 -1.87 10.49 0.76
N GLN A 35 -0.58 10.69 1.04
CA GLN A 35 0.06 10.09 2.21
C GLN A 35 -0.53 10.63 3.52
N GLY A 36 -0.94 11.91 3.58
CA GLY A 36 -1.59 12.47 4.77
C GLY A 36 -2.90 11.79 5.16
N ILE A 37 -3.79 11.55 4.19
CA ILE A 37 -5.06 10.82 4.45
C ILE A 37 -4.79 9.33 4.68
N GLY A 38 -3.89 8.74 3.87
CA GLY A 38 -3.51 7.34 4.00
C GLY A 38 -2.88 7.00 5.36
N ALA A 39 -2.06 7.89 5.93
CA ALA A 39 -1.36 7.65 7.19
C ALA A 39 -2.30 7.41 8.38
N LEU A 40 -3.41 8.16 8.47
CA LEU A 40 -4.41 7.96 9.53
C LEU A 40 -5.10 6.60 9.40
N PHE A 41 -5.47 6.22 8.18
CA PHE A 41 -6.09 4.94 7.91
C PHE A 41 -5.12 3.78 8.19
N LEU A 42 -3.87 3.93 7.78
CA LEU A 42 -2.79 2.97 8.05
C LEU A 42 -2.59 2.77 9.56
N GLY A 43 -2.53 3.86 10.33
CA GLY A 43 -2.37 3.79 11.79
C GLY A 43 -3.54 3.04 12.45
N TYR A 44 -4.77 3.34 12.05
CA TYR A 44 -5.96 2.68 12.58
C TYR A 44 -5.99 1.19 12.26
N VAL A 45 -5.77 0.82 11.00
CA VAL A 45 -5.76 -0.59 10.57
C VAL A 45 -4.61 -1.35 11.24
N ALA A 46 -3.43 -0.75 11.32
CA ALA A 46 -2.28 -1.35 11.99
C ALA A 46 -2.53 -1.58 13.49
N MET A 47 -3.27 -0.68 14.17
CA MET A 47 -3.66 -0.88 15.57
C MET A 47 -4.61 -2.06 15.74
N LEU A 48 -5.65 -2.16 14.90
CA LEU A 48 -6.59 -3.28 14.95
C LEU A 48 -5.88 -4.62 14.70
N ASP A 49 -4.98 -4.63 13.72
CA ASP A 49 -4.21 -5.82 13.37
C ASP A 49 -3.27 -6.24 14.52
N ASN A 50 -2.65 -5.26 15.20
CA ASN A 50 -1.85 -5.51 16.39
C ASN A 50 -2.68 -6.08 17.53
N ALA A 51 -3.87 -5.53 17.78
CA ALA A 51 -4.78 -6.03 18.80
C ALA A 51 -5.24 -7.46 18.50
N ALA A 52 -5.55 -7.78 17.24
CA ALA A 52 -5.94 -9.12 16.80
C ALA A 52 -4.80 -10.14 16.94
N SER A 53 -3.57 -9.75 16.59
CA SER A 53 -2.37 -10.57 16.79
C SER A 53 -2.07 -10.79 18.28
N ALA A 54 -2.20 -9.74 19.10
CA ALA A 54 -2.03 -9.83 20.56
C ALA A 54 -3.08 -10.76 21.21
N ALA A 55 -4.32 -10.74 20.70
CA ALA A 55 -5.38 -11.67 21.08
C ALA A 55 -5.20 -13.09 20.51
N ARG A 56 -4.10 -13.36 19.79
CA ARG A 56 -3.80 -14.64 19.12
C ARG A 56 -4.87 -15.10 18.14
N LEU A 57 -5.66 -14.17 17.60
CA LEU A 57 -6.61 -14.47 16.55
C LEU A 57 -5.88 -14.86 15.26
N TRP A 58 -4.76 -14.18 14.98
CA TRP A 58 -3.89 -14.44 13.84
C TRP A 58 -2.45 -14.67 14.31
N THR A 59 -1.81 -15.70 13.77
CA THR A 59 -0.41 -16.04 14.09
C THR A 59 0.44 -15.96 12.82
N PHE A 60 1.65 -15.43 12.97
CA PHE A 60 2.60 -15.29 11.88
C PHE A 60 3.75 -16.26 12.05
N ASP A 61 4.00 -17.06 11.01
CA ASP A 61 5.20 -17.89 10.97
C ASP A 61 6.43 -17.01 10.70
N ARG A 62 7.36 -16.98 11.66
CA ARG A 62 8.60 -16.23 11.56
C ARG A 62 9.54 -16.78 10.49
N ALA A 63 9.36 -18.02 10.04
CA ALA A 63 10.14 -18.60 8.95
C ALA A 63 9.80 -18.00 7.58
N LEU A 64 8.66 -17.34 7.46
CA LEU A 64 8.19 -16.72 6.20
C LEU A 64 8.40 -15.20 6.16
N THR A 65 8.91 -14.62 7.24
CA THR A 65 9.21 -13.20 7.40
C THR A 65 10.72 -12.98 7.56
N LEU A 66 11.20 -11.75 7.44
CA LEU A 66 12.59 -11.34 7.68
C LEU A 66 12.94 -11.32 9.17
N GLY A 67 12.03 -11.75 10.04
CA GLY A 67 12.23 -11.79 11.50
C GLY A 67 12.16 -10.44 12.20
N ILE A 68 11.94 -9.33 11.47
CA ILE A 68 11.79 -7.99 12.06
C ILE A 68 10.33 -7.81 12.50
N MET A 69 10.09 -7.83 13.81
CA MET A 69 8.78 -7.60 14.41
C MET A 69 8.71 -6.20 15.00
N ILE A 70 7.68 -5.44 14.62
CA ILE A 70 7.30 -4.18 15.26
C ILE A 70 6.04 -4.49 16.06
N LEU A 71 6.09 -4.28 17.38
CA LEU A 71 5.04 -4.70 18.31
C LEU A 71 4.69 -6.19 18.12
N TYR A 72 3.48 -6.51 17.64
CA TYR A 72 2.98 -7.87 17.45
C TYR A 72 2.95 -8.32 15.98
N LEU A 73 3.47 -7.50 15.07
CA LEU A 73 3.40 -7.74 13.62
C LEU A 73 4.77 -7.65 12.94
N PRO A 74 4.98 -8.45 11.87
CA PRO A 74 6.17 -8.33 11.05
C PRO A 74 6.18 -6.99 10.30
N LEU A 75 7.35 -6.39 10.12
CA LEU A 75 7.58 -5.14 9.36
C LEU A 75 6.89 -5.18 8.00
N GLU A 76 6.94 -6.34 7.37
CA GLU A 76 6.30 -6.66 6.10
C GLU A 76 4.84 -6.32 6.04
N ARG A 77 4.11 -6.47 7.14
CA ARG A 77 2.67 -6.21 7.18
C ARG A 77 2.40 -4.71 7.18
N TYR A 78 3.25 -3.93 7.83
CA TYR A 78 3.21 -2.47 7.74
C TYR A 78 3.52 -2.00 6.31
N LEU A 79 4.52 -2.61 5.66
CA LEU A 79 4.82 -2.35 4.26
C LEU A 79 3.68 -2.77 3.34
N PHE A 80 3.03 -3.89 3.62
CA PHE A 80 1.85 -4.34 2.89
C PHE A 80 0.75 -3.28 2.94
N PHE A 81 0.40 -2.78 4.12
CA PHE A 81 -0.62 -1.75 4.25
C PHE A 81 -0.27 -0.48 3.47
N GLY A 82 0.97 0.01 3.58
CA GLY A 82 1.43 1.19 2.86
C GLY A 82 1.41 1.01 1.35
N LEU A 83 2.03 -0.07 0.86
CA LEU A 83 2.11 -0.38 -0.57
C LEU A 83 0.73 -0.66 -1.17
N GLN A 84 -0.14 -1.39 -0.47
CA GLN A 84 -1.52 -1.62 -0.90
C GLN A 84 -2.29 -0.31 -1.01
N THR A 85 -2.12 0.60 -0.06
CA THR A 85 -2.77 1.92 -0.10
C THR A 85 -2.34 2.68 -1.36
N VAL A 86 -1.04 2.73 -1.65
CA VAL A 86 -0.49 3.34 -2.87
C VAL A 86 -1.05 2.66 -4.13
N LEU A 87 -1.10 1.34 -4.16
CA LEU A 87 -1.62 0.59 -5.31
C LEU A 87 -3.10 0.94 -5.58
N VAL A 88 -3.95 0.91 -4.55
CA VAL A 88 -5.38 1.22 -4.68
C VAL A 88 -5.58 2.65 -5.17
N ILE A 89 -4.81 3.60 -4.65
CA ILE A 89 -4.83 4.99 -5.12
C ILE A 89 -4.48 5.07 -6.62
N LEU A 90 -3.34 4.49 -7.02
CA LEU A 90 -2.90 4.52 -8.42
C LEU A 90 -3.91 3.83 -9.34
N LEU A 91 -4.51 2.73 -8.89
CA LEU A 91 -5.55 2.02 -9.62
C LEU A 91 -6.79 2.89 -9.80
N CYS A 92 -7.28 3.52 -8.73
CA CYS A 92 -8.44 4.41 -8.78
C CYS A 92 -8.20 5.58 -9.75
N LEU A 93 -7.02 6.20 -9.72
CA LEU A 93 -6.68 7.30 -10.63
C LEU A 93 -6.58 6.85 -12.08
N TRP A 94 -5.96 5.69 -12.30
CA TRP A 94 -5.86 5.12 -13.63
C TRP A 94 -7.25 4.76 -14.19
N LEU A 95 -8.13 4.20 -13.36
CA LEU A 95 -9.52 3.92 -13.72
C LEU A 95 -10.30 5.21 -13.99
N TRP A 96 -10.16 6.22 -13.14
CA TRP A 96 -10.78 7.53 -13.35
C TRP A 96 -10.34 8.10 -14.70
N LYS A 97 -9.04 8.15 -14.98
CA LYS A 97 -8.53 8.62 -16.27
C LYS A 97 -9.12 7.85 -17.46
N ARG A 98 -9.28 6.53 -17.31
CA ARG A 98 -9.80 5.67 -18.37
C ARG A 98 -11.30 5.88 -18.60
N LEU A 99 -12.07 6.14 -17.55
CA LEU A 99 -13.53 6.29 -17.60
C LEU A 99 -13.96 7.72 -17.89
N TYR A 100 -13.22 8.72 -17.42
CA TYR A 100 -13.49 10.14 -17.56
C TYR A 100 -12.25 10.88 -18.08
N PRO A 101 -11.84 10.65 -19.34
CA PRO A 101 -10.64 11.25 -19.89
C PRO A 101 -10.72 12.79 -19.99
N ALA A 102 -11.93 13.37 -20.04
CA ALA A 102 -12.14 14.81 -20.08
C ALA A 102 -11.64 15.54 -18.81
N ASP A 103 -11.73 14.89 -17.64
CA ASP A 103 -11.29 15.46 -16.35
C ASP A 103 -9.77 15.60 -16.25
N PHE A 104 -9.03 14.89 -17.10
CA PHE A 104 -7.57 14.91 -17.16
C PHE A 104 -7.04 15.82 -18.29
N GLY A 105 -7.94 16.48 -19.03
CA GLY A 105 -7.65 17.31 -20.19
C GLY A 105 -7.84 18.81 -19.94
N SER A 106 -6.94 19.42 -19.18
CA SER A 106 -6.57 20.84 -19.29
C SER A 106 -5.28 21.11 -18.48
N SER A 107 -4.13 20.77 -19.06
CA SER A 107 -2.85 21.43 -18.72
C SER A 107 -2.10 21.68 -20.02
#